data_AF-A0A4Y2TF89-F1
#
_entry.id   AF-A0A4Y2TF89-F1
#
_cell.length_a   1.000
_cell.length_b   1.000
_cell.length_c   1.000
_cell.angle_alpha   90.00
_cell.angle_beta   90.00
_cell.angle_gamma   90.00
#
_symmetry.space_group_name_H-M   'P 1'
#
loop_
_entity.id
_entity.type
_entity.pdbx_description
1 polymer ?
#
loop_
_entity_poly.entity_id
_entity_poly.type
_entity_poly.pdbx_seq_one_letter_code
_entity_poly.pdbx_strand_id
1 'polypeptide(L)'
;MLPKYPITIHFDSKILPDNVGIEIGDRLPVIVSGDGEEKLLGVPKLPSGTRKNAAEAIYKILEQWDLSKQVIAMSSDTTSVNPGHLNGTCTLLEDKIWRDLLWLACRHHTLELILAKVFTLCCDPSSSPEIPLLKRCKKVWHGIVRNNFQILEVTPEPVSLAVCLIF
;
A
#
# COMPACT_ATOMS: atom_id res chain seq x y z
N MET A 1 -16.06 -20.26 -13.42
CA MET A 1 -16.58 -20.50 -12.05
C MET A 1 -16.20 -19.27 -11.24
N LEU A 2 -17.16 -18.62 -10.57
CA LEU A 2 -16.86 -17.44 -9.74
C LEU A 2 -15.88 -17.85 -8.62
N PRO A 3 -14.82 -17.07 -8.35
CA PRO A 3 -13.92 -17.24 -7.23
C PRO A 3 -14.66 -17.48 -5.92
N LYS A 4 -14.20 -18.50 -5.21
CA LYS A 4 -14.80 -19.00 -3.97
C LYS A 4 -14.64 -18.05 -2.79
N TYR A 5 -13.78 -17.04 -2.90
CA TYR A 5 -13.33 -16.24 -1.76
C TYR A 5 -13.54 -14.75 -2.01
N PRO A 6 -13.90 -13.98 -0.97
CA PRO A 6 -14.00 -12.53 -1.07
C PRO A 6 -12.65 -11.92 -1.41
N ILE A 7 -12.64 -10.95 -2.34
CA ILE A 7 -11.40 -10.32 -2.82
C ILE A 7 -11.30 -8.89 -2.31
N THR A 8 -10.09 -8.51 -1.90
CA THR A 8 -9.71 -7.11 -1.63
C THR A 8 -8.92 -6.57 -2.81
N ILE A 9 -9.31 -5.41 -3.33
CA ILE A 9 -8.49 -4.67 -4.30
C ILE A 9 -7.49 -3.78 -3.56
N HIS A 10 -6.26 -3.69 -4.05
CA HIS A 10 -5.22 -2.80 -3.54
C HIS A 10 -4.75 -1.90 -4.66
N PHE A 11 -4.66 -0.60 -4.39
CA PHE A 11 -4.18 0.37 -5.37
C PHE A 11 -3.46 1.54 -4.71
N ASP A 12 -2.39 1.99 -5.37
CA ASP A 12 -1.64 3.20 -5.02
C ASP A 12 -1.12 3.85 -6.31
N SER A 13 -1.31 5.15 -6.47
CA SER A 13 -0.87 5.86 -7.67
C SER A 13 0.59 6.28 -7.54
N LYS A 14 1.40 6.00 -8.57
CA LYS A 14 2.81 6.38 -8.60
C LYS A 14 3.16 7.09 -9.90
N ILE A 15 3.93 8.16 -9.78
CA ILE A 15 4.52 8.86 -10.91
C ILE A 15 5.69 8.02 -11.42
N LEU A 16 5.59 7.50 -12.65
CA LEU A 16 6.64 6.66 -13.26
C LEU A 16 6.98 7.16 -14.67
N PRO A 17 8.24 7.02 -15.10
CA PRO A 17 8.61 7.25 -16.50
C PRO A 17 7.99 6.17 -17.39
N ASP A 18 7.56 6.57 -18.59
CA ASP A 18 7.08 5.66 -19.62
C ASP A 18 8.22 4.78 -20.18
N ASN A 19 7.85 3.68 -20.85
CA ASN A 19 8.78 2.72 -21.45
C ASN A 19 9.76 3.35 -22.47
N VAL A 20 9.45 4.57 -22.96
CA VAL A 20 10.28 5.35 -23.90
C VAL A 20 11.11 6.44 -23.19
N GLY A 21 10.98 6.58 -21.86
CA GLY A 21 11.85 7.38 -21.00
C GLY A 21 11.65 8.91 -21.05
N ILE A 22 10.85 9.43 -21.97
CA ILE A 22 10.70 10.88 -22.20
C ILE A 22 9.49 11.45 -21.44
N GLU A 23 8.39 10.71 -21.36
CA GLU A 23 7.18 11.14 -20.67
C GLU A 23 7.10 10.54 -19.27
N ILE A 24 6.79 11.40 -18.29
CA ILE A 24 6.48 10.99 -16.92
C ILE A 24 4.95 11.01 -16.79
N GLY A 25 4.35 9.93 -16.32
CA GLY A 25 2.90 9.82 -16.17
C GLY A 25 2.48 9.09 -14.90
N ASP A 26 1.28 9.39 -14.44
CA ASP A 26 0.66 8.66 -13.34
C ASP A 26 0.34 7.22 -13.78
N ARG A 27 0.85 6.27 -13.00
CA ARG A 27 0.59 4.84 -13.14
C ARG A 27 -0.13 4.34 -11.89
N LEU A 28 -1.11 3.48 -12.08
CA LEU A 28 -1.93 2.95 -10.99
C LEU A 28 -1.83 1.43 -10.97
N PRO A 29 -0.87 0.81 -10.25
CA PRO A 29 -0.93 -0.62 -9.96
C PRO A 29 -2.27 -0.98 -9.31
N VAL A 30 -2.92 -2.00 -9.88
CA VAL A 30 -4.15 -2.61 -9.33
C VAL A 30 -3.85 -4.06 -9.02
N ILE A 31 -3.87 -4.38 -7.74
CA ILE A 31 -3.61 -5.72 -7.20
C ILE A 31 -4.89 -6.24 -6.59
N VAL A 32 -5.10 -7.55 -6.63
CA VAL A 32 -6.13 -8.24 -5.85
C VAL A 32 -5.50 -9.22 -4.89
N SER A 33 -6.11 -9.38 -3.72
CA SER A 33 -5.73 -10.43 -2.76
C SER A 33 -6.94 -11.14 -2.19
N GLY A 34 -6.80 -12.43 -1.93
CA GLY A 34 -7.80 -13.27 -1.27
C GLY A 34 -7.23 -14.66 -1.00
N ASP A 35 -7.66 -15.29 0.09
CA ASP A 35 -7.23 -16.66 0.46
C ASP A 35 -5.70 -16.86 0.57
N GLY A 36 -4.98 -15.84 1.04
CA GLY A 36 -3.52 -15.88 1.18
C GLY A 36 -2.74 -15.66 -0.13
N GLU A 37 -3.42 -15.48 -1.25
CA GLU A 37 -2.81 -15.17 -2.55
C GLU A 37 -2.95 -13.69 -2.92
N GLU A 38 -2.01 -13.20 -3.72
CA GLU A 38 -2.05 -11.87 -4.32
C GLU A 38 -1.72 -11.93 -5.81
N LYS A 39 -2.32 -11.02 -6.59
CA LYS A 39 -2.12 -10.95 -8.04
C LYS A 39 -2.18 -9.53 -8.55
N LEU A 40 -1.15 -9.11 -9.27
CA LEU A 40 -1.17 -7.88 -10.06
C LEU A 40 -2.06 -8.06 -11.28
N LEU A 41 -3.11 -7.27 -11.39
CA LEU A 41 -4.04 -7.29 -12.53
C LEU A 41 -3.58 -6.36 -13.65
N GLY A 42 -2.90 -5.27 -13.32
CA GLY A 42 -2.38 -4.32 -14.30
C GLY A 42 -1.76 -3.07 -13.67
N VAL A 43 -1.10 -2.27 -14.50
CA VAL A 43 -0.50 -0.98 -14.14
C VAL A 43 -0.89 0.09 -15.18
N PRO A 44 -2.19 0.45 -15.29
CA PRO A 44 -2.67 1.41 -16.28
C PRO A 44 -2.00 2.77 -16.15
N LYS A 45 -1.68 3.38 -17.30
CA LYS A 45 -1.38 4.83 -17.41
C LYS A 45 -2.68 5.59 -17.21
N LEU A 46 -2.69 6.50 -16.25
CA LEU A 46 -3.80 7.42 -16.06
C LEU A 46 -3.61 8.62 -16.99
N PRO A 47 -4.68 9.12 -17.63
CA PRO A 47 -4.63 10.40 -18.36
C PRO A 47 -4.24 11.58 -17.45
N SER A 48 -4.60 11.48 -16.17
CA SER A 48 -4.14 12.32 -15.07
C SER A 48 -4.44 11.61 -13.74
N GLY A 49 -3.69 11.91 -12.68
CA GLY A 49 -3.86 11.36 -11.33
C GLY A 49 -5.13 11.81 -10.60
N THR A 50 -6.19 12.21 -11.31
CA THR A 50 -7.47 12.56 -10.70
C THR A 50 -8.22 11.31 -10.23
N ARG A 51 -8.99 11.45 -9.15
CA ARG A 51 -9.86 10.39 -8.61
C ARG A 51 -10.73 9.68 -9.64
N LYS A 52 -11.34 10.47 -10.54
CA LYS A 52 -12.24 9.97 -11.58
C LYS A 52 -11.53 9.01 -12.53
N ASN A 53 -10.33 9.38 -12.95
CA ASN A 53 -9.51 8.55 -13.84
C ASN A 53 -9.01 7.29 -13.12
N ALA A 54 -8.64 7.40 -11.84
CA ALA A 54 -8.26 6.24 -11.04
C ALA A 54 -9.41 5.24 -10.87
N ALA A 55 -10.59 5.70 -10.45
CA ALA A 55 -11.78 4.84 -10.27
C ALA A 55 -12.20 4.18 -11.60
N GLU A 56 -12.17 4.93 -12.70
CA GLU A 56 -12.45 4.41 -14.04
C GLU A 56 -11.45 3.33 -14.48
N ALA A 57 -10.15 3.55 -14.24
CA ALA A 57 -9.10 2.59 -14.60
C ALA A 57 -9.23 1.29 -13.77
N ILE A 58 -9.49 1.41 -12.46
CA ILE A 58 -9.73 0.25 -11.59
C ILE A 58 -10.96 -0.53 -12.07
N TYR A 59 -12.08 0.17 -12.32
CA TYR A 59 -13.32 -0.46 -12.76
C TYR A 59 -13.14 -1.23 -14.08
N LYS A 60 -12.46 -0.65 -15.08
CA LYS A 60 -12.15 -1.32 -16.34
C LYS A 60 -11.33 -2.58 -16.17
N ILE A 61 -10.35 -2.57 -15.25
CA ILE A 61 -9.57 -3.76 -14.91
C ILE A 61 -10.49 -4.81 -14.27
N LEU A 62 -11.33 -4.43 -13.32
CA LEU A 62 -12.25 -5.37 -12.68
C LEU A 62 -13.24 -6.00 -13.67
N GLU A 63 -13.74 -5.24 -14.64
CA GLU A 63 -14.58 -5.78 -15.73
C GLU A 63 -13.79 -6.70 -16.65
N GLN A 64 -12.58 -6.33 -17.05
CA GLN A 64 -11.72 -7.14 -17.92
C GLN A 64 -11.41 -8.52 -17.31
N TRP A 65 -11.28 -8.57 -15.98
CA TRP A 65 -11.01 -9.80 -15.23
C TRP A 65 -12.28 -10.48 -14.68
N ASP A 66 -13.48 -9.95 -14.94
CA ASP A 66 -14.78 -10.42 -14.40
C ASP A 66 -14.81 -10.52 -12.86
N LEU A 67 -14.18 -9.56 -12.17
CA LEU A 67 -14.01 -9.56 -10.71
C LEU A 67 -14.97 -8.62 -9.98
N SER A 68 -15.68 -7.72 -10.68
CA SER A 68 -16.50 -6.66 -10.06
C SER A 68 -17.50 -7.17 -9.01
N LYS A 69 -18.06 -8.37 -9.19
CA LYS A 69 -19.03 -8.97 -8.26
C LYS A 69 -18.39 -9.58 -7.00
N GLN A 70 -17.09 -9.84 -7.02
CA GLN A 70 -16.39 -10.59 -5.99
C GLN A 70 -15.56 -9.70 -5.06
N VAL A 71 -15.26 -8.48 -5.52
CA VAL A 71 -14.65 -7.46 -4.67
C VAL A 71 -15.63 -7.16 -3.54
N ILE A 72 -15.12 -7.24 -2.31
CA ILE A 72 -15.86 -6.86 -1.10
C ILE A 72 -15.19 -5.74 -0.33
N ALA A 73 -13.92 -5.48 -0.63
CA ALA A 73 -13.09 -4.54 0.10
C ALA A 73 -12.08 -3.88 -0.83
N MET A 74 -11.65 -2.70 -0.43
CA MET A 74 -10.61 -1.95 -1.10
C MET A 74 -9.60 -1.42 -0.09
N SER A 75 -8.33 -1.54 -0.43
CA SER A 75 -7.23 -0.99 0.33
C SER A 75 -6.46 0.01 -0.50
N SER A 76 -6.25 1.19 0.07
CA SER A 76 -5.47 2.26 -0.54
C SER A 76 -4.60 2.95 0.50
N ASP A 77 -3.52 3.59 0.04
CA ASP A 77 -2.61 4.30 0.92
C ASP A 77 -3.29 5.55 1.48
N THR A 78 -3.53 5.57 2.80
CA THR A 78 -4.02 6.74 3.54
C THR A 78 -2.89 7.75 3.76
N THR A 79 -2.44 8.44 2.71
CA THR A 79 -1.57 9.61 2.95
C THR A 79 -2.36 10.67 3.72
N SER A 80 -1.82 11.09 4.86
CA SER A 80 -2.37 12.12 5.78
C SER A 80 -2.67 13.47 5.12
N VAL A 81 -2.33 13.64 3.84
CA VAL A 81 -2.42 14.88 3.09
C VAL A 81 -3.68 14.98 2.22
N ASN A 82 -4.42 13.89 1.92
CA ASN A 82 -5.61 13.99 1.07
C ASN A 82 -6.72 12.95 1.36
N PRO A 83 -7.39 13.00 2.52
CA PRO A 83 -8.59 12.20 2.77
C PRO A 83 -9.66 12.41 1.68
N GLY A 84 -9.75 13.61 1.09
CA GLY A 84 -10.71 13.90 0.00
C GLY A 84 -10.41 13.18 -1.32
N HIS A 85 -9.15 12.84 -1.62
CA HIS A 85 -8.78 12.16 -2.88
C HIS A 85 -9.03 10.66 -2.84
N LEU A 86 -8.78 10.04 -1.70
CA LEU A 86 -9.01 8.61 -1.52
C LEU A 86 -10.50 8.34 -1.31
N ASN A 87 -11.15 9.10 -0.43
CA ASN A 87 -12.61 9.01 -0.25
C ASN A 87 -13.32 9.16 -1.59
N GLY A 88 -12.93 10.14 -2.42
CA GLY A 88 -13.60 10.29 -3.69
C GLY A 88 -13.24 9.23 -4.75
N THR A 89 -12.08 8.56 -4.70
CA THR A 89 -11.79 7.44 -5.62
C THR A 89 -12.59 6.21 -5.22
N CYS A 90 -12.59 5.90 -3.92
CA CYS A 90 -13.34 4.79 -3.33
C CYS A 90 -14.85 4.95 -3.56
N THR A 91 -15.42 6.11 -3.23
CA THR A 91 -16.85 6.41 -3.48
C THR A 91 -17.21 6.30 -4.96
N LEU A 92 -16.40 6.88 -5.87
CA LEU A 92 -16.68 6.77 -7.31
C LEU A 92 -16.59 5.34 -7.83
N LEU A 93 -15.78 4.49 -7.19
CA LEU A 93 -15.68 3.09 -7.55
C LEU A 93 -16.88 2.28 -7.03
N GLU A 94 -17.36 2.56 -5.81
CA GLU A 94 -18.61 1.98 -5.28
C GLU A 94 -19.81 2.34 -6.16
N ASP A 95 -19.91 3.61 -6.59
CA ASP A 95 -20.95 4.07 -7.53
C ASP A 95 -20.93 3.26 -8.84
N LYS A 96 -19.73 2.92 -9.33
CA LYS A 96 -19.55 2.12 -10.56
C LYS A 96 -19.89 0.64 -10.37
N ILE A 97 -19.54 0.07 -9.22
CA ILE A 97 -19.81 -1.33 -8.88
C ILE A 97 -21.26 -1.51 -8.39
N TRP A 98 -21.94 -0.41 -8.08
CA TRP A 98 -23.30 -0.36 -7.53
C TRP A 98 -23.42 -1.07 -6.18
N ARG A 99 -22.35 -1.02 -5.36
CA ARG A 99 -22.28 -1.69 -4.07
C ARG A 99 -21.33 -0.97 -3.13
N ASP A 100 -21.68 -0.97 -1.85
CA ASP A 100 -20.78 -0.59 -0.77
C ASP A 100 -19.67 -1.64 -0.61
N LEU A 101 -18.44 -1.17 -0.42
CA LEU A 101 -17.25 -1.99 -0.23
C LEU A 101 -16.58 -1.60 1.08
N LEU A 102 -15.90 -2.54 1.73
CA LEU A 102 -15.16 -2.25 2.95
C LEU A 102 -13.89 -1.47 2.63
N TRP A 103 -13.72 -0.27 3.20
CA TRP A 103 -12.51 0.52 3.01
C TRP A 103 -11.48 0.17 4.07
N LEU A 104 -10.29 -0.23 3.63
CA LEU A 104 -9.18 -0.64 4.46
C LEU A 104 -8.02 0.33 4.29
N ALA A 105 -7.50 0.88 5.39
CA ALA A 105 -6.22 1.56 5.34
C ALA A 105 -5.13 0.57 4.92
N CYS A 106 -4.19 1.00 4.08
CA CYS A 106 -3.05 0.16 3.72
C CYS A 106 -2.29 -0.29 4.99
N ARG A 107 -2.06 -1.61 5.10
CA ARG A 107 -1.33 -2.20 6.23
C ARG A 107 0.09 -1.64 6.32
N HIS A 108 0.74 -1.38 5.18
CA HIS A 108 2.07 -0.74 5.14
C HIS A 108 2.03 0.61 5.83
N HIS A 109 1.09 1.48 5.47
CA HIS A 109 0.99 2.81 6.06
C HIS A 109 0.66 2.75 7.55
N THR A 110 -0.21 1.82 7.96
CA THR A 110 -0.55 1.64 9.38
C THR A 110 0.69 1.20 10.18
N LEU A 111 1.46 0.24 9.65
CA LEU A 111 2.71 -0.20 10.27
C LEU A 111 3.75 0.92 10.28
N GLU A 112 3.87 1.70 9.20
CA GLU A 112 4.74 2.88 9.13
C GLU A 112 4.40 3.89 10.23
N LEU A 113 3.11 4.20 10.44
CA LEU A 113 2.67 5.11 11.50
C LEU A 113 3.01 4.58 12.90
N ILE A 114 2.75 3.30 13.17
CA ILE A 114 3.09 2.66 14.45
C ILE A 114 4.60 2.71 14.66
N LEU A 115 5.39 2.30 13.66
CA LEU A 115 6.84 2.31 13.72
C LEU A 115 7.40 3.73 13.88
N ALA A 116 6.84 4.73 13.20
CA ALA A 116 7.24 6.12 13.36
C ALA A 116 7.01 6.62 14.79
N LYS A 117 5.90 6.24 15.43
CA LYS A 117 5.62 6.58 16.83
C LYS A 117 6.54 5.87 17.80
N VAL A 118 6.74 4.56 17.62
CA VAL A 118 7.67 3.77 18.44
C VAL A 118 9.10 4.32 18.30
N PHE A 119 9.53 4.61 17.07
CA PHE A 119 10.84 5.21 16.82
C PHE A 119 10.98 6.57 17.51
N THR A 120 9.98 7.44 17.41
CA THR A 120 9.98 8.75 18.09
C THR A 120 10.09 8.59 19.61
N LEU A 121 9.43 7.58 20.19
CA LEU A 121 9.48 7.28 21.62
C LEU A 121 10.86 6.75 22.05
N CYS A 122 11.49 5.90 21.24
CA CYS A 122 12.75 5.23 21.59
C CYS A 122 14.01 6.02 21.20
N CYS A 123 13.93 6.91 20.21
CA CYS A 123 15.10 7.53 19.57
C CYS A 123 14.99 9.06 19.45
N ASP A 124 14.06 9.67 20.19
CA ASP A 124 13.66 11.08 20.12
C ASP A 124 13.09 11.52 18.75
N PRO A 125 12.27 12.59 18.70
CA PRO A 125 11.80 13.13 17.43
C PRO A 125 12.98 13.59 16.57
N SER A 126 13.13 12.97 15.39
CA SER A 126 14.10 13.41 14.38
C SER A 126 13.36 13.99 13.17
N SER A 127 13.71 15.21 12.79
CA SER A 127 13.32 15.84 11.53
C SER A 127 14.35 15.61 10.41
N SER A 128 15.48 14.97 10.72
CA SER A 128 16.56 14.77 9.76
C SER A 128 16.38 13.47 8.96
N PRO A 129 16.52 13.51 7.62
CA PRO A 129 16.58 12.30 6.78
C PRO A 129 17.87 11.50 7.02
N GLU A 130 18.80 12.03 7.80
CA GLU A 130 20.13 11.47 8.04
C GLU A 130 20.31 10.86 9.42
N ILE A 131 19.31 10.12 9.91
CA ILE A 131 19.43 9.43 11.20
C ILE A 131 20.56 8.38 11.10
N PRO A 132 21.62 8.46 11.93
CA PRO A 132 22.74 7.52 11.88
C PRO A 132 22.32 6.06 12.02
N LEU A 133 21.27 5.80 12.80
CA LEU A 133 20.66 4.47 12.94
C LEU A 133 20.12 3.96 11.60
N LEU A 134 19.34 4.76 10.87
CA LEU A 134 18.79 4.39 9.57
C LEU A 134 19.89 4.22 8.52
N LYS A 135 20.93 5.07 8.54
CA LYS A 135 22.12 4.92 7.68
C LYS A 135 22.85 3.60 7.96
N ARG A 136 22.98 3.21 9.24
CA ARG A 136 23.58 1.93 9.63
C ARG A 136 22.70 0.76 9.20
N CYS A 137 21.38 0.80 9.44
CA CYS A 137 20.43 -0.20 8.97
C CYS A 137 20.52 -0.40 7.44
N LYS A 138 20.52 0.69 6.66
CA LYS A 138 20.66 0.65 5.21
C LYS A 138 21.95 -0.05 4.77
N LYS A 139 23.06 0.19 5.48
CA LYS A 139 24.36 -0.44 5.19
C LYS A 139 24.35 -1.95 5.46
N VAL A 140 23.68 -2.40 6.52
CA VAL A 140 23.63 -3.82 6.90
C VAL A 140 22.47 -4.59 6.26
N TRP A 141 21.55 -3.90 5.57
CA TRP A 141 20.32 -4.45 5.00
C TRP A 141 20.51 -5.76 4.22
N HIS A 142 21.52 -5.81 3.34
CA HIS A 142 21.80 -6.98 2.51
C HIS A 142 22.29 -8.21 3.30
N GLY A 143 22.77 -8.02 4.53
CA GLY A 143 23.25 -9.09 5.40
C GLY A 143 22.22 -9.61 6.40
N ILE A 144 21.00 -9.06 6.41
CA ILE A 144 19.95 -9.48 7.33
C ILE A 144 19.36 -10.81 6.86
N VAL A 145 19.42 -11.84 7.69
CA VAL A 145 18.84 -13.16 7.42
C VAL A 145 17.32 -13.07 7.51
N ARG A 146 16.64 -13.17 6.37
CA ARG A 146 15.18 -12.99 6.25
C ARG A 146 14.32 -14.20 6.65
N ASN A 147 14.95 -15.32 7.04
CA ASN A 147 14.21 -16.54 7.33
C ASN A 147 14.23 -16.91 8.83
N ASN A 148 14.82 -16.06 9.67
CA ASN A 148 15.04 -16.34 11.09
C ASN A 148 14.72 -15.12 11.94
N PHE A 149 13.46 -14.69 11.91
CA PHE A 149 12.97 -13.61 12.75
C PHE A 149 12.45 -14.19 14.07
N GLN A 150 13.06 -13.79 15.19
CA GLN A 150 12.46 -13.93 16.50
C GLN A 150 11.64 -12.67 16.79
N ILE A 151 10.38 -12.87 17.18
CA ILE A 151 9.58 -11.79 17.77
C ILE A 151 10.26 -11.44 19.09
N LEU A 152 10.66 -10.18 19.25
CA LEU A 152 11.14 -9.69 20.53
C LEU A 152 9.99 -9.78 21.53
N GLU A 153 10.09 -10.68 22.50
CA GLU A 153 9.24 -10.62 23.68
C GLU A 153 9.62 -9.34 24.43
N VAL A 154 8.64 -8.43 24.56
CA VAL A 154 8.84 -7.17 25.26
C VAL A 154 8.92 -7.47 26.75
N THR A 155 10.13 -7.71 27.25
CA THR A 155 10.42 -7.67 28.68
C THR A 155 10.49 -6.20 29.13
N PRO A 156 10.14 -5.87 30.37
CA PRO A 156 10.05 -4.48 30.86
C PRO A 156 11.40 -3.72 30.97
N GLU A 157 12.51 -4.31 30.53
CA GLU A 157 13.80 -3.63 30.46
C GLU A 157 14.00 -2.93 29.10
N PRO A 158 14.82 -1.85 29.03
CA PRO A 158 15.01 -1.10 27.79
C PRO A 158 15.80 -1.92 26.77
N VAL A 159 15.11 -2.67 25.92
CA VAL A 159 15.72 -3.38 24.80
C VAL A 159 15.90 -2.43 23.63
N SER A 160 17.12 -2.39 23.08
CA SER A 160 17.42 -1.70 21.82
C SER A 160 16.56 -2.30 20.70
N LEU A 161 15.65 -1.51 20.15
CA LEU A 161 14.67 -1.98 19.17
C LEU A 161 15.36 -2.28 17.82
N ALA A 162 15.53 -3.56 17.49
CA ALA A 162 15.84 -4.01 16.14
C ALA A 162 14.52 -4.23 15.39
N VAL A 163 14.04 -3.19 14.70
CA VAL A 163 12.92 -3.34 13.76
C VAL A 163 13.45 -4.02 12.49
N CYS A 164 13.26 -5.34 12.41
CA CYS A 164 13.42 -6.07 11.15
C CYS A 164 12.23 -5.76 10.25
N LEU A 165 12.45 -4.93 9.23
CA LEU A 165 11.51 -4.70 8.13
C LEU A 165 11.59 -5.89 7.16
N ILE A 166 10.47 -6.55 6.91
CA ILE A 166 10.29 -7.38 5.71
C ILE A 166 9.48 -6.55 4.74
N PHE A 167 10.15 -5.89 3.79
CA PHE A 167 9.71 -5.60 2.41
C PHE A 167 10.96 -5.45 1.54
#